data_AF-A0AAD2GSS7-F1
#
_entry.id   AF-A0AAD2GSS7-F1
#
_cell.length_a   1.000
_cell.length_b   1.000
_cell.length_c   1.000
_cell.angle_alpha   90.00
_cell.angle_beta   90.00
_cell.angle_gamma   90.00
#
_symmetry.space_group_name_H-M   'P 1'
#
loop_
_entity.id
_entity.type
_entity.pdbx_description
1 polymer ?
#
loop_
_entity_poly.entity_id
_entity_poly.type
_entity_poly.pdbx_seq_one_letter_code
_entity_poly.pdbx_strand_id
1 'polypeptide(L)'
;MDVYVQITGLDSGKTRGVKALLDSGCSTCCIDTDYARAEKLDIQELPEPIVARNTDNTENISGQITHYVDLRMRIGPHVETCMFLLTCLGKAWIFIGLDWLMKHNPEVDWQEQTMRFSRCPERCHMRGHEEHQAMIDMDAIDLDTDTPDLEEGESILLVDFGKEVDLRLKETPAQKFAEEAEKEKERMTEGKIPDQYQEFVKVFAKESFNSLPDRRAWDHAIELKPGSKAVDCKVYPLSRNEQVKLDESLQENLASRRIRPSESPMASAFFFVKKKDGSLRPVQDYRKLNEMTIQNRYPLPLISELVHNLCGAKFFTKLDIRWGYNNVRIKEADEWKAAFRMNRGLYEPLVMFFGLTNSRQCSKT
;
A
#
# COMPACT_ATOMS: atom_id res chain seq x y z
N MET A 1 6.59 7.65 -10.54
CA MET A 1 7.76 7.48 -11.44
C MET A 1 8.95 8.05 -10.71
N ASP A 2 10.03 7.30 -10.66
CA ASP A 2 11.27 7.79 -10.06
C ASP A 2 12.05 8.64 -11.05
N VAL A 3 12.56 9.76 -10.56
CA VAL A 3 13.44 10.66 -11.31
C VAL A 3 14.71 10.91 -10.51
N TYR A 4 15.83 10.96 -11.21
CA TYR A 4 17.08 11.40 -10.61
C TYR A 4 17.12 12.91 -10.55
N VAL A 5 17.34 13.44 -9.35
CA VAL A 5 17.47 14.88 -9.10
C VAL A 5 18.80 15.16 -8.43
N GLN A 6 19.40 16.30 -8.75
CA GLN A 6 20.55 16.79 -8.01
C GLN A 6 20.07 17.87 -7.03
N ILE A 7 20.28 17.64 -5.74
CA ILE A 7 20.01 18.63 -4.69
C ILE A 7 21.31 19.27 -4.23
N THR A 8 21.28 20.58 -3.98
CA THR A 8 22.42 21.32 -3.45
C THR A 8 21.96 22.15 -2.26
N GLY A 9 22.58 21.93 -1.09
CA GLY A 9 22.37 22.77 0.10
C GLY A 9 22.86 24.19 -0.17
N LEU A 10 22.02 25.18 0.12
CA LEU A 10 22.33 26.59 -0.18
C LEU A 10 23.46 27.15 0.71
N ASP A 11 23.60 26.62 1.91
CA ASP A 11 24.60 26.94 2.92
C ASP A 11 25.95 26.29 2.63
N SER A 12 25.92 25.00 2.31
CA SER A 12 27.11 24.15 2.20
C SER A 12 27.67 24.11 0.78
N GLY A 13 26.85 24.44 -0.22
CA GLY A 13 27.17 24.32 -1.64
C GLY A 13 27.40 22.88 -2.10
N LYS A 14 27.13 21.88 -1.25
CA LYS A 14 27.35 20.47 -1.56
C LYS A 14 26.22 19.94 -2.41
N THR A 15 26.55 19.45 -3.61
CA THR A 15 25.60 18.81 -4.52
C THR A 15 25.59 17.29 -4.34
N ARG A 16 24.40 16.68 -4.39
CA ARG A 16 24.18 15.23 -4.31
C ARG A 16 23.13 14.79 -5.31
N GLY A 17 23.37 13.65 -5.97
CA GLY A 17 22.35 12.97 -6.76
C GLY A 17 21.48 12.12 -5.83
N VAL A 18 20.17 12.23 -5.97
CA VAL A 18 19.20 11.50 -5.16
C VAL A 18 18.03 11.08 -6.03
N LYS A 19 17.47 9.91 -5.75
CA LYS A 19 16.28 9.41 -6.41
C LYS A 19 15.05 10.06 -5.74
N ALA A 20 14.24 10.76 -6.53
CA ALA A 20 13.02 11.41 -6.08
C ALA A 20 11.80 10.80 -6.79
N LEU A 21 10.67 10.73 -6.11
CA LEU A 21 9.41 10.28 -6.70
C LEU A 21 8.64 11.51 -7.21
N LEU A 22 8.21 11.46 -8.48
CA LEU A 22 7.16 12.35 -8.96
C LEU A 22 5.83 11.88 -8.38
N ASP A 23 5.27 12.67 -7.47
CA ASP A 23 4.05 12.30 -6.76
C ASP A 23 3.00 13.42 -6.89
N SER A 24 2.11 13.27 -7.87
CA SER A 24 0.95 14.14 -8.02
C SER A 24 -0.08 13.99 -6.91
N GLY A 25 0.04 12.96 -6.08
CA GLY A 25 -0.75 12.82 -4.85
C GLY A 25 -0.25 13.75 -3.76
N CYS A 26 1.06 14.01 -3.69
CA CYS A 26 1.62 14.87 -2.66
C CYS A 26 1.32 16.34 -2.95
N SER A 27 0.79 17.11 -1.99
CA SER A 27 0.44 18.51 -2.24
C SER A 27 1.66 19.39 -2.55
N THR A 28 2.77 19.14 -1.87
CA THR A 28 3.97 19.97 -1.93
C THR A 28 5.25 19.13 -1.94
N CYS A 29 6.39 19.74 -2.27
CA CYS A 29 7.66 19.04 -2.24
C CYS A 29 8.06 18.68 -0.80
N CYS A 30 8.44 17.41 -0.58
CA CYS A 30 8.83 16.91 0.73
C CYS A 30 10.15 16.17 0.66
N ILE A 31 10.89 16.18 1.77
CA ILE A 31 12.13 15.44 1.96
C ILE A 31 12.05 14.61 3.24
N ASP A 32 12.63 13.42 3.21
CA ASP A 32 12.66 12.55 4.37
C ASP A 32 13.52 13.16 5.49
N THR A 33 12.98 13.13 6.70
CA THR A 33 13.59 13.75 7.88
C THR A 33 14.92 13.10 8.25
N ASP A 34 15.02 11.77 8.17
CA ASP A 34 16.24 11.06 8.54
C ASP A 34 17.32 11.26 7.47
N TYR A 35 16.92 11.27 6.20
CA TYR A 35 17.80 11.61 5.09
C TYR A 35 18.37 13.04 5.21
N ALA A 36 17.51 14.03 5.45
CA ALA A 36 17.95 15.43 5.59
C ALA A 36 18.95 15.63 6.74
N ARG A 37 18.74 14.92 7.86
CA ARG A 37 19.66 14.94 9.01
C ARG A 37 20.97 14.23 8.71
N ALA A 38 20.94 13.08 8.04
CA ALA A 38 22.12 12.32 7.65
C ALA A 38 23.03 13.13 6.72
N GLU A 39 22.43 13.83 5.76
CA GLU A 39 23.14 14.71 4.82
C GLU A 39 23.56 16.06 5.42
N LYS A 40 23.16 16.35 6.67
CA LYS A 40 23.45 17.58 7.40
C LYS A 40 23.01 18.83 6.63
N LEU A 41 21.79 18.79 6.09
CA LEU A 41 21.18 19.94 5.41
C LEU A 41 20.82 21.03 6.42
N ASP A 42 20.72 22.29 5.95
CA ASP A 42 20.29 23.43 6.76
C ASP A 42 18.78 23.39 7.03
N ILE A 43 18.40 22.68 8.10
CA ILE A 43 17.01 22.50 8.50
C ILE A 43 16.55 23.73 9.29
N GLN A 44 15.48 24.37 8.82
CA GLN A 44 14.89 25.57 9.42
C GLN A 44 13.51 25.26 10.01
N GLU A 45 13.16 25.94 11.11
CA GLU A 45 11.83 25.85 11.72
C GLU A 45 10.80 26.63 10.91
N LEU A 46 9.62 26.05 10.73
CA LEU A 46 8.47 26.73 10.16
C LEU A 46 7.89 27.72 11.18
N PRO A 47 7.43 28.91 10.74
CA PRO A 47 6.76 29.87 11.62
C PRO A 47 5.50 29.31 12.28
N GLU A 48 4.77 28.44 11.58
CA GLU A 48 3.58 27.76 12.07
C GLU A 48 3.65 26.27 11.67
N PRO A 49 3.45 25.33 12.61
CA PRO A 49 3.38 23.91 12.30
C PRO A 49 2.25 23.59 11.32
N ILE A 50 2.52 22.73 10.35
CA ILE A 50 1.57 22.32 9.33
C ILE A 50 1.07 20.90 9.61
N VAL A 51 -0.23 20.68 9.58
CA VAL A 51 -0.82 19.35 9.77
C VAL A 51 -0.67 18.55 8.48
N ALA A 52 0.14 17.49 8.51
CA ALA A 52 0.24 16.54 7.42
C ALA A 52 -0.85 15.46 7.54
N ARG A 53 -1.64 15.29 6.48
CA ARG A 53 -2.66 14.25 6.38
C ARG A 53 -2.28 13.24 5.32
N ASN A 54 -2.63 11.98 5.55
CA ASN A 54 -2.58 10.95 4.52
C ASN A 54 -3.82 11.06 3.62
N THR A 55 -3.86 10.32 2.52
CA THR A 55 -5.04 10.23 1.64
C THR A 55 -6.32 9.76 2.31
N ASP A 56 -6.24 9.06 3.43
CA ASP A 56 -7.39 8.62 4.22
C ASP A 56 -7.78 9.66 5.29
N ASN A 57 -7.26 10.90 5.20
CA ASN A 57 -7.42 12.00 6.17
C ASN A 57 -6.88 11.72 7.59
N THR A 58 -6.27 10.56 7.82
CA THR A 58 -5.55 10.30 9.06
C THR A 58 -4.33 11.22 9.15
N GLU A 59 -3.97 11.62 10.36
CA GLU A 59 -2.72 12.36 10.56
C GLU A 59 -1.55 11.46 10.21
N ASN A 60 -0.54 12.04 9.56
CA ASN A 60 0.70 11.32 9.30
C ASN A 60 1.27 10.84 10.65
N ILE A 61 1.78 9.61 10.70
CA ILE A 61 2.38 9.02 11.91
C ILE A 61 3.54 9.86 12.48
N SER A 62 4.15 10.70 11.65
CA SER A 62 5.22 11.64 12.01
C SER A 62 4.71 12.91 12.66
N GLY A 63 3.40 13.10 12.77
CA GLY A 63 2.77 14.26 13.35
C GLY A 63 2.81 15.49 12.45
N GLN A 64 2.82 16.67 13.07
CA GLN A 64 2.86 17.96 12.38
C GLN A 64 4.25 18.22 11.77
N ILE A 65 4.25 18.74 10.55
CA ILE A 65 5.45 19.25 9.88
C ILE A 65 5.82 20.56 10.56
N THR A 66 7.02 20.61 11.12
CA THR A 66 7.52 21.75 11.89
C THR A 66 8.76 22.37 11.26
N HIS A 67 9.35 21.72 10.26
CA HIS A 67 10.62 22.11 9.68
C HIS A 67 10.59 22.04 8.15
N TYR A 68 11.43 22.84 7.52
CA TYR A 68 11.66 22.85 6.08
C TYR A 68 13.15 23.01 5.78
N VAL A 69 13.52 22.78 4.51
CA VAL A 69 14.85 23.06 3.98
C VAL A 69 14.71 23.68 2.60
N ASP A 70 15.48 24.73 2.33
CA ASP A 70 15.61 25.28 0.98
C ASP A 70 16.79 24.63 0.26
N LEU A 71 16.50 23.98 -0.86
CA LEU A 71 17.49 23.29 -1.67
C LEU A 71 17.47 23.81 -3.10
N ARG A 72 18.65 23.95 -3.70
CA ARG A 72 18.75 24.11 -5.15
C ARG A 72 18.63 22.73 -5.80
N MET A 73 17.52 22.51 -6.50
CA MET A 73 17.21 21.27 -7.19
C MET A 73 17.49 21.40 -8.69
N ARG A 74 18.06 20.36 -9.28
CA ARG A 74 18.19 20.18 -10.73
C ARG A 74 17.56 18.87 -11.16
N ILE A 75 16.65 18.93 -12.13
CA ILE A 75 16.01 17.77 -12.76
C ILE A 75 16.24 17.88 -14.27
N GLY A 76 17.13 17.04 -14.81
CA GLY A 76 17.57 17.17 -16.21
C GLY A 76 18.10 18.59 -16.52
N PRO A 77 17.51 19.31 -17.50
CA PRO A 77 17.91 20.68 -17.84
C PRO A 77 17.33 21.74 -16.89
N HIS A 78 16.32 21.39 -16.08
CA HIS A 78 15.64 22.32 -15.19
C HIS A 78 16.44 22.53 -13.90
N VAL A 79 16.59 23.80 -13.47
CA VAL A 79 17.26 24.15 -12.22
C VAL A 79 16.49 25.26 -11.51
N GLU A 80 16.21 25.07 -10.23
CA GLU A 80 15.66 26.13 -9.39
C GLU A 80 15.96 25.92 -7.90
N THR A 81 15.60 26.90 -7.08
CA THR A 81 15.58 26.76 -5.62
C THR A 81 14.15 26.46 -5.17
N CYS A 82 13.99 25.36 -4.42
CA CYS A 82 12.71 24.88 -3.91
C CYS A 82 12.78 24.68 -2.40
N MET A 83 11.66 24.99 -1.74
CA MET A 83 11.41 24.60 -0.37
C MET A 83 10.96 23.14 -0.33
N PHE A 84 11.54 22.35 0.58
CA PHE A 84 11.12 20.99 0.89
C PHE A 84 10.69 20.91 2.35
N LEU A 85 9.47 20.42 2.59
CA LEU A 85 8.99 20.16 3.95
C LEU A 85 9.57 18.85 4.49
N LEU A 86 9.96 18.85 5.78
CA LEU A 86 10.49 17.66 6.43
C LEU A 86 9.37 16.80 7.01
N THR A 87 9.28 15.56 6.55
CA THR A 87 8.36 14.54 7.10
C THR A 87 8.98 13.15 6.94
N CYS A 88 8.35 12.08 7.44
CA CYS A 88 8.84 10.72 7.16
C CYS A 88 8.17 10.20 5.88
N LEU A 89 8.98 9.88 4.87
CA LEU A 89 8.51 9.45 3.55
C LEU A 89 8.60 7.93 3.33
N GLY A 90 8.96 7.18 4.38
CA GLY A 90 9.02 5.72 4.35
C GLY A 90 10.23 5.23 3.55
N LYS A 91 10.02 4.78 2.31
CA LYS A 91 11.08 4.24 1.43
C LYS A 91 11.68 5.27 0.49
N ALA A 92 10.97 6.36 0.20
CA ALA A 92 11.44 7.41 -0.67
C ALA A 92 12.21 8.47 0.14
N TRP A 93 13.19 9.12 -0.49
CA TRP A 93 13.93 10.22 0.12
C TRP A 93 13.33 11.59 -0.19
N ILE A 94 12.75 11.76 -1.38
CA ILE A 94 12.18 13.02 -1.84
C ILE A 94 10.90 12.76 -2.63
N PHE A 95 9.87 13.56 -2.36
CA PHE A 95 8.68 13.70 -3.19
C PHE A 95 8.67 15.05 -3.90
N ILE A 96 8.46 15.03 -5.22
CA ILE A 96 8.16 16.21 -6.01
C ILE A 96 6.65 16.33 -6.12
N GLY A 97 6.11 17.28 -5.37
CA GLY A 97 4.67 17.44 -5.17
C GLY A 97 3.94 18.17 -6.30
N LEU A 98 2.62 18.25 -6.13
CA LEU A 98 1.68 18.80 -7.09
C LEU A 98 1.88 20.30 -7.31
N ASP A 99 2.25 21.07 -6.29
CA ASP A 99 2.59 22.50 -6.43
C ASP A 99 3.66 22.74 -7.50
N TRP A 100 4.71 21.94 -7.47
CA TRP A 100 5.81 21.95 -8.42
C TRP A 100 5.35 21.44 -9.78
N LEU A 101 4.66 20.31 -9.82
CA LEU A 101 4.16 19.72 -11.06
C LEU A 101 3.19 20.66 -11.80
N MET A 102 2.31 21.37 -11.09
CA MET A 102 1.41 22.36 -11.69
C MET A 102 2.16 23.59 -12.20
N LYS A 103 3.15 24.06 -11.43
CA LYS A 103 3.94 25.24 -11.79
C LYS A 103 4.83 25.02 -13.02
N HIS A 104 5.41 23.84 -13.16
CA HIS A 104 6.35 23.52 -14.23
C HIS A 104 5.72 22.73 -15.38
N ASN A 105 4.59 22.09 -15.13
CA ASN A 105 3.77 21.33 -16.08
C ASN A 105 4.59 20.49 -17.08
N PRO A 106 5.49 19.61 -16.60
CA PRO A 106 6.37 18.85 -17.46
C PRO A 106 5.59 17.90 -18.38
N GLU A 107 6.15 17.61 -19.55
CA GLU A 107 5.68 16.54 -20.42
C GLU A 107 6.37 15.25 -20.01
N VAL A 108 5.60 14.30 -19.46
CA VAL A 108 6.12 13.00 -19.04
C VAL A 108 5.71 11.95 -20.06
N ASP A 109 6.70 11.28 -20.63
CA ASP A 109 6.50 10.06 -21.41
C ASP A 109 6.64 8.86 -20.47
N TRP A 110 5.51 8.23 -20.14
CA TRP A 110 5.47 7.12 -19.20
C TRP A 110 6.05 5.82 -19.76
N GLN A 111 6.05 5.67 -21.09
CA GLN A 111 6.55 4.46 -21.75
C GLN A 111 8.07 4.52 -21.87
N GLU A 112 8.58 5.67 -22.30
CA GLU A 112 10.02 5.90 -22.42
C GLU A 112 10.66 6.36 -21.09
N GLN A 113 9.83 6.59 -20.07
CA GLN A 113 10.22 7.16 -18.78
C GLN A 113 11.00 8.47 -18.93
N THR A 114 10.63 9.34 -19.88
CA THR A 114 11.34 10.61 -20.12
C THR A 114 10.53 11.83 -19.69
N MET A 115 11.21 12.94 -19.44
CA MET A 115 10.57 14.21 -19.09
C MET A 115 11.10 15.37 -19.94
N ARG A 116 10.19 16.21 -20.43
CA ARG A 116 10.49 17.45 -21.15
C ARG A 116 9.89 18.67 -20.45
N PHE A 117 10.62 19.77 -20.51
CA PHE A 117 10.29 21.04 -19.84
C PHE A 117 9.93 22.15 -20.83
N SER A 118 9.08 21.84 -21.81
CA SER A 118 8.61 22.78 -22.84
C SER A 118 7.69 23.89 -22.29
N ARG A 119 7.05 23.64 -21.14
CA ARG A 119 6.02 24.50 -20.53
C ARG A 119 6.48 25.16 -19.22
N CYS A 120 7.78 25.16 -18.97
CA CYS A 120 8.34 25.67 -17.73
C CYS A 120 8.30 27.22 -17.69
N PRO A 121 8.14 27.86 -16.52
CA PRO A 121 8.21 29.32 -16.43
C PRO A 121 9.57 29.90 -16.86
N GLU A 122 9.57 31.09 -17.47
CA GLU A 122 10.78 31.73 -18.02
C GLU A 122 11.96 31.84 -17.04
N ARG A 123 11.69 32.01 -15.75
CA ARG A 123 12.70 32.06 -14.67
C ARG A 123 13.53 30.77 -14.53
N CYS A 124 13.04 29.66 -15.06
CA CYS A 124 13.70 28.36 -15.02
C CYS A 124 14.70 28.18 -16.18
N HIS A 125 14.64 29.06 -17.20
CA HIS A 125 15.48 29.03 -18.40
C HIS A 125 16.78 29.85 -18.28
N MET A 126 17.36 29.96 -17.09
CA MET A 126 18.62 30.69 -16.89
C MET A 126 19.85 29.83 -17.26
N ARG A 127 20.00 29.58 -18.56
CA ARG A 127 21.22 29.46 -19.40
C ARG A 127 21.06 28.37 -20.47
N GLY A 128 20.92 28.82 -21.72
CA GLY A 128 21.34 28.09 -22.92
C GLY A 128 20.21 27.37 -23.64
N HIS A 129 19.72 28.00 -24.71
CA HIS A 129 19.04 27.34 -25.82
C HIS A 129 19.83 26.11 -26.27
N GLU A 130 19.17 24.96 -26.27
CA GLU A 130 19.19 23.95 -27.34
C GLU A 130 18.16 22.89 -26.95
N GLU A 131 17.36 22.43 -27.92
CA GLU A 131 16.32 21.41 -27.75
C GLU A 131 16.93 20.09 -27.26
N HIS A 132 17.09 19.96 -25.94
CA HIS A 132 17.66 18.76 -25.34
C HIS A 132 16.54 17.84 -24.86
N GLN A 133 16.26 16.79 -25.63
CA GLN A 133 15.75 15.55 -25.07
C GLN A 133 16.75 15.11 -23.99
N ALA A 134 16.36 15.18 -22.73
CA ALA A 134 17.13 14.54 -21.68
C ALA A 134 16.97 13.03 -21.86
N MET A 135 18.00 12.36 -22.38
CA MET A 135 18.15 10.92 -22.16
C MET A 135 18.45 10.75 -20.67
N ILE A 136 17.70 9.88 -20.00
CA ILE A 136 18.03 9.44 -18.65
C ILE A 136 19.24 8.51 -18.81
N ASP A 137 20.42 9.04 -18.50
CA ASP A 137 21.65 8.25 -18.50
C ASP A 137 21.69 7.43 -17.20
N MET A 138 21.44 6.14 -17.34
CA MET A 138 21.36 5.17 -16.24
C MET A 138 22.74 4.56 -15.91
N ASP A 139 23.76 4.85 -16.72
CA ASP A 139 25.05 4.13 -16.70
C ASP A 139 26.22 4.93 -16.11
N ALA A 140 25.99 6.14 -15.59
CA ALA A 140 27.04 6.94 -14.97
C ALA A 140 26.72 7.25 -13.50
N ILE A 141 27.11 6.32 -12.60
CA ILE A 141 27.77 6.54 -11.27
C ILE A 141 27.41 5.39 -10.30
N ASP A 142 28.47 4.85 -9.69
CA ASP A 142 28.60 3.73 -8.72
C ASP A 142 27.33 3.09 -8.15
N LEU A 143 27.19 1.79 -8.46
CA LEU A 143 26.33 0.84 -7.76
C LEU A 143 26.78 0.72 -6.30
N ASP A 144 26.05 1.33 -5.37
CA ASP A 144 25.97 0.87 -3.96
C ASP A 144 24.84 1.56 -3.16
N THR A 145 23.66 1.73 -3.76
CA THR A 145 22.44 2.02 -2.97
C THR A 145 21.37 0.97 -3.25
N ASP A 146 21.27 0.01 -2.33
CA ASP A 146 20.14 -0.91 -2.19
C ASP A 146 18.84 -0.11 -1.97
N THR A 147 18.17 0.28 -3.05
CA THR A 147 16.78 0.73 -3.00
C THR A 147 15.87 -0.48 -3.22
N PRO A 148 15.13 -0.95 -2.20
CA PRO A 148 14.19 -2.04 -2.39
C PRO A 148 13.02 -1.58 -3.25
N ASP A 149 12.61 -2.44 -4.18
CA ASP A 149 11.49 -2.23 -5.10
C ASP A 149 10.21 -1.71 -4.40
N LEU A 150 9.52 -0.83 -5.12
CA LEU A 150 8.24 -0.24 -4.75
C LEU A 150 7.15 -1.31 -4.83
N GLU A 151 6.56 -1.71 -3.69
CA GLU A 151 5.32 -2.50 -3.66
C GLU A 151 4.13 -1.55 -3.59
N GLU A 152 3.04 -1.86 -4.33
CA GLU A 152 1.79 -1.09 -4.38
C GLU A 152 1.28 -0.70 -2.98
N GLY A 153 1.21 0.62 -2.72
CA GLY A 153 0.60 1.18 -1.51
C GLY A 153 1.37 2.31 -0.82
N GLU A 154 2.13 3.12 -1.57
CA GLU A 154 2.80 4.29 -1.01
C GLU A 154 1.81 5.40 -0.64
N SER A 155 2.03 5.98 0.53
CA SER A 155 1.18 6.97 1.18
C SER A 155 1.30 8.31 0.50
N ILE A 156 0.19 8.78 -0.04
CA ILE A 156 0.04 10.13 -0.57
C ILE A 156 -0.15 11.11 0.60
N LEU A 157 0.66 12.17 0.62
CA LEU A 157 0.67 13.18 1.68
C LEU A 157 -0.07 14.46 1.23
N LEU A 158 -1.21 14.73 1.86
CA LEU A 158 -1.94 15.98 1.71
C LEU A 158 -1.48 16.97 2.80
N VAL A 159 -0.90 18.09 2.37
CA VAL A 159 -0.46 19.18 3.26
C VAL A 159 -1.48 20.31 3.15
N ASP A 160 -2.14 20.63 4.26
CA ASP A 160 -3.16 21.68 4.35
C ASP A 160 -2.54 22.99 4.86
N PHE A 161 -2.44 24.00 4.00
CA PHE A 161 -1.95 25.33 4.39
C PHE A 161 -3.11 26.15 4.96
N GLY A 162 -3.24 26.13 6.29
CA GLY A 162 -4.20 26.96 7.02
C GLY A 162 -3.83 28.44 7.02
N LYS A 163 -4.03 29.14 5.89
CA LYS A 163 -4.30 30.60 5.78
C LYS A 163 -4.56 30.94 4.31
N GLU A 164 -5.68 31.62 4.05
CA GLU A 164 -6.19 32.00 2.73
C GLU A 164 -5.12 32.66 1.84
N VAL A 165 -4.52 31.86 0.95
CA VAL A 165 -4.08 32.32 -0.36
C VAL A 165 -4.94 31.57 -1.35
N ASP A 166 -5.75 32.32 -2.08
CA ASP A 166 -6.78 31.84 -3.02
C ASP A 166 -6.13 31.22 -4.28
N LEU A 167 -5.29 30.20 -4.10
CA LEU A 167 -4.89 29.27 -5.14
C LEU A 167 -5.96 28.21 -5.15
N ARG A 168 -6.88 28.29 -6.12
CA ARG A 168 -7.86 27.24 -6.42
C ARG A 168 -7.14 25.90 -6.64
N LEU A 169 -6.89 25.18 -5.56
CA LEU A 169 -6.67 23.74 -5.55
C LEU A 169 -7.96 23.13 -6.07
N LYS A 170 -8.05 22.94 -7.39
CA LYS A 170 -9.03 22.02 -7.93
C LYS A 170 -8.58 20.64 -7.49
N GLU A 171 -9.15 20.16 -6.40
CA GLU A 171 -9.32 18.73 -6.12
C GLU A 171 -9.52 18.00 -7.46
N THR A 172 -8.60 17.10 -7.80
CA THR A 172 -8.69 16.38 -9.06
C THR A 172 -9.95 15.50 -9.04
N PRO A 173 -10.58 15.22 -10.21
CA PRO A 173 -11.72 14.31 -10.26
C PRO A 173 -11.42 12.97 -9.58
N ALA A 174 -10.21 12.44 -9.74
CA ALA A 174 -9.77 11.20 -9.09
C ALA A 174 -9.76 11.29 -7.56
N GLN A 175 -9.25 12.39 -6.99
CA GLN A 175 -9.28 12.63 -5.54
C GLN A 175 -10.71 12.79 -5.03
N LYS A 176 -11.57 13.52 -5.75
CA LYS A 176 -13.00 13.61 -5.42
C LYS A 176 -13.68 12.25 -5.43
N PHE A 177 -13.46 11.45 -6.47
CA PHE A 177 -14.06 10.13 -6.58
C PHE A 177 -13.54 9.16 -5.50
N ALA A 178 -12.26 9.23 -5.14
CA ALA A 178 -11.69 8.41 -4.07
C ALA A 178 -12.26 8.83 -2.70
N GLU A 179 -12.30 10.13 -2.39
CA GLU A 179 -12.88 10.64 -1.16
C GLU A 179 -14.38 10.40 -1.05
N GLU A 180 -15.13 10.59 -2.15
CA GLU A 180 -16.56 10.28 -2.20
C GLU A 180 -16.79 8.80 -1.96
N ALA A 181 -15.99 7.91 -2.56
CA ALA A 181 -16.08 6.47 -2.35
C ALA A 181 -15.73 6.04 -0.91
N GLU A 182 -14.74 6.68 -0.27
CA GLU A 182 -14.38 6.41 1.13
C GLU A 182 -15.47 6.93 2.09
N LYS A 183 -15.96 8.16 1.89
CA LYS A 183 -17.09 8.75 2.64
C LYS A 183 -18.38 7.95 2.44
N GLU A 184 -18.60 7.40 1.25
CA GLU A 184 -19.76 6.56 0.95
C GLU A 184 -19.64 5.17 1.59
N LYS A 185 -18.44 4.57 1.64
CA LYS A 185 -18.19 3.35 2.44
C LYS A 185 -18.53 3.56 3.92
N GLU A 186 -18.10 4.68 4.50
CA GLU A 186 -18.39 5.02 5.91
C GLU A 186 -19.89 5.26 6.15
N ARG A 187 -20.59 5.90 5.22
CA ARG A 187 -22.06 6.08 5.27
C ARG A 187 -22.84 4.78 5.06
N MET A 188 -22.36 3.89 4.19
CA MET A 188 -23.00 2.59 3.95
C MET A 188 -22.92 1.66 5.17
N THR A 189 -21.91 1.81 6.02
CA THR A 189 -21.85 1.13 7.32
C THR A 189 -22.96 1.54 8.29
N GLU A 190 -23.59 2.71 8.11
CA GLU A 190 -24.66 3.24 8.97
C GLU A 190 -26.09 3.03 8.41
N GLY A 191 -26.25 2.20 7.38
CA GLY A 191 -27.51 1.48 7.16
C GLY A 191 -28.57 2.17 6.30
N LYS A 192 -28.27 2.41 5.02
CA LYS A 192 -29.28 2.37 3.96
C LYS A 192 -28.71 1.73 2.69
N ILE A 193 -28.97 0.44 2.53
CA ILE A 193 -28.82 -0.24 1.24
C ILE A 193 -29.83 0.42 0.29
N PRO A 194 -29.41 0.93 -0.89
CA PRO A 194 -30.34 1.54 -1.85
C PRO A 194 -31.51 0.62 -2.19
N ASP A 195 -32.68 1.20 -2.50
CA ASP A 195 -33.91 0.45 -2.76
C ASP A 195 -33.73 -0.64 -3.83
N GLN A 196 -32.88 -0.39 -4.82
CA GLN A 196 -32.53 -1.34 -5.89
C GLN A 196 -31.78 -2.59 -5.40
N TYR A 197 -31.14 -2.53 -4.24
CA TYR A 197 -30.36 -3.63 -3.65
C TYR A 197 -31.03 -4.22 -2.41
N GLN A 198 -32.25 -3.80 -2.08
CA GLN A 198 -32.99 -4.33 -0.93
C GLN A 198 -33.25 -5.84 -1.03
N GLU A 199 -33.39 -6.38 -2.24
CA GLU A 199 -33.53 -7.82 -2.45
C GLU A 199 -32.27 -8.60 -2.00
N PHE A 200 -31.10 -7.96 -2.05
CA PHE A 200 -29.81 -8.56 -1.70
C PHE A 200 -29.34 -8.21 -0.27
N VAL A 201 -30.22 -7.68 0.60
CA VAL A 201 -29.89 -7.31 1.99
C VAL A 201 -29.13 -8.42 2.73
N LYS A 202 -29.48 -9.68 2.47
CA LYS A 202 -28.80 -10.85 3.06
C LYS A 202 -27.31 -10.93 2.73
N VAL A 203 -26.87 -10.44 1.56
CA VAL A 203 -25.47 -10.43 1.12
C VAL A 203 -24.67 -9.34 1.85
N PHE A 204 -25.33 -8.26 2.28
CA PHE A 204 -24.72 -7.16 3.01
C PHE A 204 -24.76 -7.33 4.54
N ALA A 205 -25.64 -8.20 5.05
CA ALA A 205 -25.79 -8.49 6.47
C ALA A 205 -24.53 -9.15 7.08
N LYS A 206 -24.06 -8.64 8.22
CA LYS A 206 -22.87 -9.15 8.91
C LYS A 206 -23.08 -10.57 9.43
N GLU A 207 -24.32 -10.90 9.79
CA GLU A 207 -24.75 -12.18 10.34
C GLU A 207 -24.55 -13.31 9.33
N SER A 208 -24.72 -13.05 8.03
CA SER A 208 -24.48 -14.01 6.95
C SER A 208 -23.01 -14.44 6.85
N PHE A 209 -22.08 -13.64 7.40
CA PHE A 209 -20.65 -13.94 7.42
C PHE A 209 -20.20 -14.60 8.74
N ASN A 210 -21.09 -14.75 9.73
CA ASN A 210 -20.73 -15.39 11.01
C ASN A 210 -20.95 -16.91 11.00
N SER A 211 -21.63 -17.44 9.98
CA SER A 211 -21.80 -18.87 9.80
C SER A 211 -20.64 -19.48 8.99
N LEU A 212 -20.39 -20.76 9.23
CA LEU A 212 -19.46 -21.54 8.43
C LEU A 212 -20.08 -21.73 7.03
N PRO A 213 -19.40 -21.33 5.92
CA PRO A 213 -19.96 -21.41 4.57
C PRO A 213 -20.26 -22.85 4.18
N ASP A 214 -21.12 -23.10 3.19
CA ASP A 214 -21.39 -24.46 2.71
C ASP A 214 -20.20 -25.04 1.93
N ARG A 215 -20.12 -26.38 1.88
CA ARG A 215 -19.15 -27.12 1.08
C ARG A 215 -19.43 -26.92 -0.41
N ARG A 216 -18.39 -26.71 -1.20
CA ARG A 216 -18.49 -26.48 -2.65
C ARG A 216 -17.48 -27.36 -3.40
N ALA A 217 -17.73 -27.58 -4.69
CA ALA A 217 -16.81 -28.35 -5.54
C ALA A 217 -15.43 -27.69 -5.69
N TRP A 218 -15.38 -26.37 -5.50
CA TRP A 218 -14.17 -25.55 -5.56
C TRP A 218 -13.62 -25.19 -4.16
N ASP A 219 -13.93 -26.00 -3.15
CA ASP A 219 -13.26 -25.91 -1.85
C ASP A 219 -11.73 -25.97 -2.04
N HIS A 220 -11.01 -25.21 -1.23
CA HIS A 220 -9.57 -25.02 -1.36
C HIS A 220 -8.82 -26.32 -1.02
N ALA A 221 -8.24 -26.94 -2.04
CA ALA A 221 -7.40 -28.12 -1.89
C ALA A 221 -5.94 -27.74 -1.59
N ILE A 222 -5.32 -28.46 -0.65
CA ILE A 222 -3.91 -28.28 -0.28
C ILE A 222 -3.16 -29.53 -0.75
N GLU A 223 -2.76 -29.52 -2.03
CA GLU A 223 -2.05 -30.61 -2.66
C GLU A 223 -0.55 -30.54 -2.35
N LEU A 224 -0.05 -31.51 -1.60
CA LEU A 224 1.37 -31.57 -1.22
C LEU A 224 2.18 -32.31 -2.29
N LYS A 225 3.43 -31.89 -2.51
CA LYS A 225 4.38 -32.59 -3.36
C LYS A 225 4.64 -34.02 -2.83
N PRO A 226 4.84 -35.02 -3.70
CA PRO A 226 5.16 -36.38 -3.26
C PRO A 226 6.39 -36.41 -2.34
N GLY A 227 6.29 -37.11 -1.20
CA GLY A 227 7.38 -37.22 -0.22
C GLY A 227 7.49 -36.06 0.78
N SER A 228 6.53 -35.13 0.79
CA SER A 228 6.46 -34.06 1.80
C SER A 228 6.36 -34.64 3.21
N LYS A 229 7.15 -34.08 4.14
CA LYS A 229 7.16 -34.48 5.55
C LYS A 229 6.31 -33.52 6.37
N ALA A 230 5.76 -34.02 7.47
CA ALA A 230 5.10 -33.19 8.46
C ALA A 230 6.09 -32.16 9.03
N VAL A 231 5.62 -30.92 9.19
CA VAL A 231 6.42 -29.81 9.70
C VAL A 231 5.88 -29.39 11.05
N ASP A 232 6.77 -29.34 12.04
CA ASP A 232 6.50 -28.70 13.33
C ASP A 232 6.97 -27.24 13.33
N CYS A 233 6.43 -26.45 14.25
CA CYS A 233 6.72 -25.04 14.38
C CYS A 233 7.03 -24.64 15.83
N LYS A 234 7.76 -23.52 15.94
CA LYS A 234 7.95 -22.85 17.22
C LYS A 234 6.71 -22.03 17.56
N VAL A 235 6.35 -22.03 18.84
CA VAL A 235 5.33 -21.12 19.37
C VAL A 235 5.98 -19.78 19.67
N TYR A 236 5.51 -18.71 19.04
CA TYR A 236 6.00 -17.38 19.32
C TYR A 236 5.45 -16.87 20.66
N PRO A 237 6.29 -16.24 21.51
CA PRO A 237 5.80 -15.56 22.70
C PRO A 237 4.94 -14.37 22.28
N LEU A 238 3.80 -14.20 22.94
CA LEU A 238 2.86 -13.11 22.70
C LEU A 238 2.83 -12.16 23.90
N SER A 239 2.82 -10.85 23.64
CA SER A 239 2.65 -9.81 24.65
C SER A 239 1.25 -9.88 25.30
N ARG A 240 1.07 -9.20 26.43
CA ARG A 240 -0.22 -9.21 27.16
C ARG A 240 -1.39 -8.76 26.28
N ASN A 241 -1.21 -7.71 25.49
CA ASN A 241 -2.26 -7.20 24.60
C ASN A 241 -2.58 -8.18 23.47
N GLU A 242 -1.55 -8.84 22.92
CA GLU A 242 -1.72 -9.88 21.90
C GLU A 242 -2.41 -11.12 22.47
N GLN A 243 -2.17 -11.48 23.73
CA GLN A 243 -2.85 -12.61 24.37
C GLN A 243 -4.35 -12.33 24.56
N VAL A 244 -4.73 -11.13 24.99
CA VAL A 244 -6.15 -10.76 25.08
C VAL A 244 -6.81 -10.85 23.70
N LYS A 245 -6.15 -10.31 22.66
CA LYS A 245 -6.65 -10.38 21.28
C LYS A 245 -6.69 -11.80 20.73
N LEU A 246 -5.74 -12.64 21.12
CA LEU A 246 -5.74 -14.05 20.78
C LEU A 246 -6.97 -14.74 21.37
N ASP A 247 -7.22 -14.55 22.66
CA ASP A 247 -8.33 -15.21 23.36
C ASP A 247 -9.69 -14.76 22.78
N GLU A 248 -9.84 -13.46 22.45
CA GLU A 248 -11.00 -12.93 21.73
C GLU A 248 -11.18 -13.59 20.35
N SER A 249 -10.12 -13.60 19.53
CA SER A 249 -10.16 -14.15 18.18
C SER A 249 -10.40 -15.67 18.18
N LEU A 250 -9.83 -16.38 19.15
CA LEU A 250 -10.00 -17.81 19.35
C LEU A 250 -11.46 -18.14 19.68
N GLN A 251 -12.07 -17.41 20.62
CA GLN A 251 -13.47 -17.61 20.98
C GLN A 251 -14.40 -17.33 19.79
N GLU A 252 -14.17 -16.26 19.04
CA GLU A 252 -14.98 -15.92 17.87
C GLU A 252 -14.88 -17.00 16.77
N ASN A 253 -13.67 -17.47 16.47
CA ASN A 253 -13.46 -18.48 15.44
C ASN A 253 -13.98 -19.87 15.85
N LEU A 254 -13.94 -20.22 17.15
CA LEU A 254 -14.54 -21.44 17.67
C LEU A 254 -16.08 -21.37 17.67
N ALA A 255 -16.65 -20.23 18.07
CA ALA A 255 -18.10 -20.01 18.09
C ALA A 255 -18.70 -20.06 16.67
N SER A 256 -18.02 -19.44 15.70
CA SER A 256 -18.38 -19.50 14.28
C SER A 256 -18.01 -20.83 13.59
N ARG A 257 -17.39 -21.75 14.33
CA ARG A 257 -16.88 -23.05 13.85
C ARG A 257 -15.89 -22.94 12.69
N ARG A 258 -15.23 -21.79 12.53
CA ARG A 258 -14.21 -21.57 11.48
C ARG A 258 -12.92 -22.30 11.75
N ILE A 259 -12.64 -22.59 13.03
CA ILE A 259 -11.52 -23.43 13.47
C ILE A 259 -12.02 -24.49 14.44
N ARG A 260 -11.25 -25.57 14.60
CA ARG A 260 -11.46 -26.58 15.64
C ARG A 260 -10.11 -27.02 16.24
N PRO A 261 -10.09 -27.56 17.48
CA PRO A 261 -8.91 -28.21 18.02
C PRO A 261 -8.42 -29.33 17.09
N SER A 262 -7.11 -29.48 16.96
CA SER A 262 -6.49 -30.45 16.05
C SER A 262 -5.41 -31.26 16.75
N GLU A 263 -5.23 -32.49 16.30
CA GLU A 263 -4.11 -33.38 16.66
C GLU A 263 -3.19 -33.59 15.44
N SER A 264 -3.21 -32.65 14.50
CA SER A 264 -2.45 -32.74 13.26
C SER A 264 -0.94 -32.91 13.50
N PRO A 265 -0.26 -33.78 12.73
CA PRO A 265 1.19 -33.86 12.76
C PRO A 265 1.85 -32.62 12.13
N MET A 266 1.09 -31.77 11.45
CA MET A 266 1.54 -30.52 10.83
C MET A 266 1.15 -29.33 11.69
N ALA A 267 2.05 -28.35 11.81
CA ALA A 267 1.77 -27.11 12.51
C ALA A 267 2.50 -25.93 11.84
N SER A 268 1.74 -24.90 11.49
CA SER A 268 2.23 -23.57 11.15
C SER A 268 2.27 -22.67 12.39
N ALA A 269 3.22 -21.74 12.46
CA ALA A 269 3.31 -20.84 13.62
C ALA A 269 2.23 -19.75 13.53
N PHE A 270 1.72 -19.29 14.67
CA PHE A 270 0.79 -18.17 14.77
C PHE A 270 1.46 -16.95 15.42
N PHE A 271 1.23 -15.75 14.87
CA PHE A 271 1.71 -14.48 15.42
C PHE A 271 0.83 -13.32 14.97
N PHE A 272 1.05 -12.13 15.55
CA PHE A 272 0.36 -10.91 15.14
C PHE A 272 1.27 -9.96 14.36
N VAL A 273 0.69 -9.25 13.40
CA VAL A 273 1.32 -8.14 12.70
C VAL A 273 0.51 -6.88 12.97
N LYS A 274 1.17 -5.79 13.36
CA LYS A 274 0.53 -4.49 13.51
C LYS A 274 0.22 -3.91 12.13
N LYS A 275 -1.03 -3.51 11.93
CA LYS A 275 -1.41 -2.66 10.80
C LYS A 275 -1.00 -1.21 11.07
N LYS A 276 -1.02 -0.38 10.02
CA LYS A 276 -0.76 1.07 10.10
C LYS A 276 -1.70 1.79 11.08
N ASP A 277 -2.96 1.34 11.17
CA ASP A 277 -3.97 1.83 12.12
C ASP A 277 -3.75 1.40 13.59
N GLY A 278 -2.65 0.69 13.89
CA GLY A 278 -2.34 0.15 15.21
C GLY A 278 -3.10 -1.13 15.59
N SER A 279 -4.06 -1.59 14.77
CA SER A 279 -4.79 -2.83 15.00
C SER A 279 -3.90 -4.05 14.74
N LEU A 280 -4.13 -5.13 15.49
CA LEU A 280 -3.38 -6.38 15.36
C LEU A 280 -4.08 -7.31 14.36
N ARG A 281 -3.33 -7.79 13.35
CA ARG A 281 -3.79 -8.79 12.40
C ARG A 281 -3.25 -10.17 12.79
N PRO A 282 -4.12 -11.17 13.03
CA PRO A 282 -3.66 -12.54 13.23
C PRO A 282 -3.08 -13.10 11.94
N VAL A 283 -1.90 -13.71 12.02
CA VAL A 283 -1.17 -14.28 10.88
C VAL A 283 -0.72 -15.70 11.20
N GLN A 284 -1.05 -16.64 10.31
CA GLN A 284 -0.48 -17.98 10.30
C GLN A 284 0.70 -18.03 9.31
N ASP A 285 1.85 -18.51 9.77
CA ASP A 285 3.04 -18.66 8.95
C ASP A 285 2.96 -19.94 8.10
N TYR A 286 2.35 -19.82 6.92
CA TYR A 286 2.25 -20.93 5.97
C TYR A 286 3.45 -21.06 5.03
N ARG A 287 4.56 -20.32 5.21
CA ARG A 287 5.69 -20.35 4.27
C ARG A 287 6.23 -21.77 4.00
N LYS A 288 6.47 -22.54 5.06
CA LYS A 288 6.91 -23.94 4.94
C LYS A 288 5.87 -24.82 4.26
N LEU A 289 4.59 -24.66 4.61
CA LEU A 289 3.49 -25.39 3.98
C LEU A 289 3.41 -25.07 2.48
N ASN A 290 3.56 -23.80 2.13
CA ASN A 290 3.51 -23.29 0.76
C ASN A 290 4.64 -23.86 -0.11
N GLU A 291 5.86 -23.98 0.42
CA GLU A 291 6.99 -24.59 -0.29
C GLU A 291 6.74 -26.05 -0.67
N MET A 292 6.01 -26.77 0.18
CA MET A 292 5.63 -28.18 -0.02
C MET A 292 4.35 -28.33 -0.85
N THR A 293 3.58 -27.26 -1.04
CA THR A 293 2.34 -27.29 -1.80
C THR A 293 2.62 -27.19 -3.30
N ILE A 294 1.88 -27.93 -4.12
CA ILE A 294 1.94 -27.86 -5.57
C ILE A 294 1.30 -26.54 -5.99
N GLN A 295 2.07 -25.69 -6.67
CA GLN A 295 1.58 -24.41 -7.17
C GLN A 295 0.68 -24.65 -8.38
N ASN A 296 -0.55 -24.14 -8.32
CA ASN A 296 -1.43 -24.12 -9.46
C ASN A 296 -1.01 -22.96 -10.37
N ARG A 297 -0.69 -23.26 -11.63
CA ARG A 297 -0.31 -22.28 -12.66
C ARG A 297 -1.51 -21.92 -13.52
N TYR A 298 -2.60 -21.50 -12.89
CA TYR A 298 -3.75 -20.99 -13.62
C TYR A 298 -3.39 -19.67 -14.31
N PRO A 299 -3.62 -19.54 -15.64
CA PRO A 299 -3.28 -18.32 -16.37
C PRO A 299 -4.20 -17.18 -15.90
N LEU A 300 -3.63 -16.18 -15.23
CA LEU A 300 -4.34 -14.95 -14.92
C LEU A 300 -4.33 -14.06 -16.16
N PRO A 301 -5.48 -13.47 -16.54
CA PRO A 301 -5.51 -12.52 -17.64
C PRO A 301 -4.61 -11.32 -17.33
N LEU A 302 -4.01 -10.75 -18.36
CA LEU A 302 -3.15 -9.56 -18.22
C LEU A 302 -4.01 -8.37 -17.81
N ILE A 303 -3.47 -7.50 -16.96
CA ILE A 303 -4.18 -6.29 -16.50
C ILE A 303 -4.57 -5.41 -17.71
N SER A 304 -3.69 -5.29 -18.70
CA SER A 304 -3.96 -4.56 -19.94
C SER A 304 -5.17 -5.11 -20.70
N GLU A 305 -5.35 -6.43 -20.74
CA GLU A 305 -6.49 -7.09 -21.37
C GLU A 305 -7.79 -6.80 -20.59
N LEU A 306 -7.74 -6.88 -19.26
CA LEU A 306 -8.88 -6.54 -18.41
C LEU A 306 -9.30 -5.07 -18.58
N VAL A 307 -8.35 -4.14 -18.65
CA VAL A 307 -8.61 -2.71 -18.88
C VAL A 307 -9.12 -2.46 -20.30
N HIS A 308 -8.58 -3.14 -21.30
CA HIS A 308 -9.06 -3.04 -22.68
C HIS A 308 -10.52 -3.49 -22.82
N ASN A 309 -10.90 -4.57 -22.14
CA ASN A 309 -12.29 -5.05 -22.11
C ASN A 309 -13.27 -4.04 -21.48
N LEU A 310 -12.75 -3.09 -20.71
CA LEU A 310 -13.52 -2.00 -20.09
C LEU A 310 -13.57 -0.74 -20.98
N CYS A 311 -12.80 -0.67 -22.08
CA CYS A 311 -12.83 0.46 -23.00
C CYS A 311 -14.22 0.63 -23.63
N GLY A 312 -14.76 1.85 -23.57
CA GLY A 312 -16.09 2.18 -24.10
C GLY A 312 -17.25 2.00 -23.12
N ALA A 313 -17.01 1.37 -21.96
CA ALA A 313 -17.98 1.37 -20.87
C ALA A 313 -18.12 2.79 -20.28
N LYS A 314 -19.36 3.21 -20.00
CA LYS A 314 -19.67 4.53 -19.45
C LYS A 314 -19.88 4.55 -17.94
N PHE A 315 -20.23 3.39 -17.38
CA PHE A 315 -20.51 3.21 -15.96
C PHE A 315 -19.70 2.02 -15.46
N PHE A 316 -19.04 2.20 -14.31
CA PHE A 316 -18.23 1.19 -13.66
C PHE A 316 -18.81 0.90 -12.28
N THR A 317 -18.83 -0.37 -11.90
CA THR A 317 -19.26 -0.80 -10.56
C THR A 317 -18.17 -1.68 -9.99
N LYS A 318 -17.69 -1.32 -8.79
CA LYS A 318 -16.72 -2.09 -8.03
C LYS A 318 -17.42 -2.72 -6.85
N LEU A 319 -17.30 -4.05 -6.75
CA LEU A 319 -17.82 -4.82 -5.62
C LEU A 319 -16.63 -5.41 -4.86
N ASP A 320 -16.59 -5.21 -3.55
CA ASP A 320 -15.58 -5.82 -2.69
C ASP A 320 -16.22 -6.88 -1.80
N ILE A 321 -15.63 -8.08 -1.78
CA ILE A 321 -16.16 -9.22 -1.03
C ILE A 321 -15.57 -9.19 0.37
N ARG A 322 -16.44 -8.92 1.36
CA ARG A 322 -16.05 -8.95 2.76
C ARG A 322 -15.55 -10.34 3.15
N TRP A 323 -14.34 -10.40 3.68
CA TRP A 323 -13.67 -11.62 4.12
C TRP A 323 -13.65 -12.73 3.05
N GLY A 324 -13.42 -12.36 1.79
CA GLY A 324 -13.52 -13.28 0.65
C GLY A 324 -12.81 -14.63 0.82
N TYR A 325 -11.62 -14.65 1.45
CA TYR A 325 -10.91 -15.92 1.73
C TYR A 325 -11.69 -16.82 2.69
N ASN A 326 -12.17 -16.25 3.79
CA ASN A 326 -12.88 -16.97 4.85
C ASN A 326 -14.26 -17.49 4.40
N ASN A 327 -14.75 -17.08 3.22
CA ASN A 327 -15.99 -17.59 2.63
C ASN A 327 -15.78 -18.89 1.84
N VAL A 328 -14.52 -19.32 1.65
CA VAL A 328 -14.17 -20.59 0.99
C VAL A 328 -13.74 -21.59 2.05
N ARG A 329 -14.28 -22.81 2.00
CA ARG A 329 -13.84 -23.90 2.87
C ARG A 329 -12.54 -24.53 2.38
N ILE A 330 -11.75 -25.05 3.31
CA ILE A 330 -10.65 -25.96 2.98
C ILE A 330 -11.26 -27.33 2.69
N LYS A 331 -10.83 -27.98 1.61
CA LYS A 331 -11.35 -29.28 1.17
C LYS A 331 -11.32 -30.30 2.32
N GLU A 332 -12.39 -31.09 2.40
CA GLU A 332 -12.46 -32.16 3.40
C GLU A 332 -11.27 -33.11 3.25
N ALA A 333 -10.69 -33.53 4.38
CA ALA A 333 -9.42 -34.25 4.50
C ALA A 333 -8.12 -33.44 4.27
N ASP A 334 -8.19 -32.17 3.85
CA ASP A 334 -7.02 -31.29 3.76
C ASP A 334 -6.86 -30.32 4.94
N GLU A 335 -7.89 -30.18 5.78
CA GLU A 335 -7.95 -29.23 6.91
C GLU A 335 -6.76 -29.35 7.87
N TRP A 336 -6.37 -30.59 8.20
CA TRP A 336 -5.24 -30.88 9.09
C TRP A 336 -3.91 -30.31 8.57
N LYS A 337 -3.77 -30.13 7.26
CA LYS A 337 -2.55 -29.62 6.64
C LYS A 337 -2.33 -28.14 6.96
N ALA A 338 -3.42 -27.39 7.13
CA ALA A 338 -3.38 -25.97 7.48
C ALA A 338 -3.42 -25.74 9.00
N ALA A 339 -3.20 -26.78 9.82
CA ALA A 339 -3.17 -26.62 11.26
C ALA A 339 -2.08 -25.64 11.70
N PHE A 340 -2.38 -24.86 12.74
CA PHE A 340 -1.51 -23.84 13.28
C PHE A 340 -1.45 -23.91 14.80
N ARG A 341 -0.26 -23.68 15.35
CA ARG A 341 0.02 -23.75 16.77
C ARG A 341 0.14 -22.36 17.37
N MET A 342 -0.53 -22.19 18.49
CA MET A 342 -0.49 -21.01 19.35
C MET A 342 -0.19 -21.43 20.79
N ASN A 343 0.04 -20.47 21.68
CA ASN A 343 0.29 -20.75 23.10
C ASN A 343 -0.93 -21.31 23.85
N ARG A 344 -2.10 -21.38 23.22
CA ARG A 344 -3.33 -22.02 23.74
C ARG A 344 -3.55 -23.45 23.24
N GLY A 345 -2.78 -23.92 22.26
CA GLY A 345 -2.92 -25.26 21.70
C GLY A 345 -2.73 -25.31 20.18
N LEU A 346 -3.12 -26.45 19.61
CA LEU A 346 -3.10 -26.72 18.17
C LEU A 346 -4.53 -26.71 17.62
N TYR A 347 -4.73 -25.98 16.53
CA TYR A 347 -6.04 -25.81 15.90
C TYR A 347 -5.91 -25.95 14.40
N GLU A 348 -6.95 -26.44 13.74
CA GLU A 348 -7.04 -26.49 12.29
C GLU A 348 -8.20 -25.64 11.77
N PRO A 349 -7.99 -24.92 10.65
CA PRO A 349 -9.04 -24.14 10.04
C PRO A 349 -9.93 -25.00 9.14
N LEU A 350 -11.24 -24.72 9.16
CA LEU A 350 -12.21 -25.28 8.22
C LEU A 350 -12.44 -24.34 7.02
N VAL A 351 -12.01 -23.09 7.14
CA VAL A 351 -12.07 -22.05 6.11
C VAL A 351 -10.68 -21.62 5.69
N MET A 352 -10.57 -21.11 4.47
CA MET A 352 -9.30 -20.65 3.95
C MET A 352 -8.86 -19.38 4.67
N PHE A 353 -7.71 -19.45 5.35
CA PHE A 353 -7.03 -18.30 5.93
C PHE A 353 -6.01 -17.70 4.96
N PHE A 354 -5.64 -16.45 5.25
CA PHE A 354 -4.67 -15.71 4.45
C PHE A 354 -3.30 -16.41 4.48
N GLY A 355 -2.56 -16.29 3.37
CA GLY A 355 -1.18 -16.78 3.27
C GLY A 355 -1.03 -18.19 2.71
N LEU A 356 -2.12 -18.95 2.49
CA LEU A 356 -2.04 -20.24 1.78
C LEU A 356 -1.76 -20.04 0.29
N THR A 357 -0.90 -20.89 -0.27
CA THR A 357 -0.66 -20.96 -1.73
C THR A 357 -1.93 -21.38 -2.47
N ASN A 358 -2.12 -20.90 -3.71
CA ASN A 358 -3.32 -21.10 -4.53
C ASN A 358 -4.62 -20.45 -4.00
N SER A 359 -4.58 -19.75 -2.86
CA SER A 359 -5.76 -19.08 -2.28
C SER A 359 -6.41 -18.04 -3.21
N ARG A 360 -5.60 -17.29 -3.96
CA ARG A 360 -6.06 -16.29 -4.95
C ARG A 360 -6.75 -16.90 -6.18
N GLN A 361 -6.64 -18.21 -6.37
CA GLN A 361 -7.14 -18.90 -7.57
C GLN A 361 -8.48 -19.61 -7.31
N CYS A 362 -8.76 -20.02 -6.07
CA CYS A 362 -10.04 -20.64 -5.69
C CYS A 362 -11.25 -19.69 -5.80
N SER A 363 -11.03 -18.38 -5.93
CA SER A 363 -12.10 -17.38 -6.11
C SER A 363 -12.54 -17.21 -7.57
N LYS A 364 -12.02 -18.01 -8.52
CA LYS A 364 -12.24 -17.83 -9.96
C LYS A 364 -12.96 -18.99 -10.69
N THR A 365 -13.44 -19.98 -9.94
CA THR A 365 -14.40 -21.00 -10.38
C THR A 365 -15.75 -20.69 -9.79
#